data_AF-A0A6J0PHK8-F1
#
_entry.id   AF-A0A6J0PHK8-F1
#
_cell.length_a   1.000
_cell.length_b   1.000
_cell.length_c   1.000
_cell.angle_alpha   90.00
_cell.angle_beta   90.00
_cell.angle_gamma   90.00
#
_symmetry.space_group_name_H-M   'P 1'
#
loop_
_entity.id
_entity.type
_entity.pdbx_description
1 polymer ?
#
loop_
_entity_poly.entity_id
_entity_poly.type
_entity_poly.pdbx_seq_one_letter_code
_entity_poly.pdbx_strand_id
1 'polypeptide(L)'
;MPYGHGMHIQSSGMMKVMPYDLSKAVVLANSLMLVLPLRVLAETCEAARNPFTEMPLLFAIALIGAAVGGLLARQRRGELERLNDQLRQINVALRRQAKIESYAPSLSYTPGGRISESEVIVDPRKQQLITILRTGKNFLRNQDLEKASVEFKAAFDLARSLGDHLEEKKAARGLGASLQRLGRYKEAIKYYSKVLEISRQEGDDSGSTEAYGAIADCYAELGELERAAKFYDKYIGRLESD
;
A
#
# COMPACT_ATOMS: atom_id res chain seq x y z
N MET A 1 42.72 -31.23 35.14
CA MET A 1 43.15 -30.91 36.52
C MET A 1 44.54 -30.27 36.40
N PRO A 2 44.81 -29.10 37.01
CA PRO A 2 44.57 -28.85 38.43
C PRO A 2 43.78 -27.56 38.78
N TYR A 3 43.13 -27.63 39.96
CA TYR A 3 42.85 -26.63 41.03
C TYR A 3 42.59 -25.14 40.69
N GLY A 4 41.61 -24.44 41.25
CA GLY A 4 40.74 -24.68 42.41
C GLY A 4 40.23 -23.33 42.96
N HIS A 5 39.39 -23.40 44.00
CA HIS A 5 38.83 -22.32 44.84
C HIS A 5 37.69 -21.47 44.24
N GLY A 6 36.55 -21.26 44.90
CA GLY A 6 36.20 -21.51 46.30
C GLY A 6 35.69 -20.23 46.96
N MET A 7 34.36 -20.13 47.06
CA MET A 7 33.57 -19.57 48.16
C MET A 7 33.51 -18.06 48.49
N HIS A 8 32.24 -17.62 48.52
CA HIS A 8 31.53 -16.84 49.56
C HIS A 8 31.89 -15.37 49.85
N ILE A 9 30.82 -14.56 49.87
CA ILE A 9 30.30 -13.66 50.94
C ILE A 9 28.97 -13.14 50.33
N GLN A 10 27.75 -13.62 50.61
CA GLN A 10 26.90 -13.62 51.82
C GLN A 10 26.70 -12.27 52.52
N SER A 11 25.42 -11.99 52.85
CA SER A 11 24.83 -10.93 53.69
C SER A 11 24.16 -9.83 52.85
N SER A 12 22.91 -9.41 53.05
CA SER A 12 22.01 -9.54 54.21
C SER A 12 20.58 -9.08 53.84
N GLY A 13 19.60 -9.47 54.66
CA GLY A 13 18.30 -8.76 54.79
C GLY A 13 17.14 -9.42 54.04
N MET A 14 16.58 -10.51 54.55
CA MET A 14 15.40 -10.48 55.44
C MET A 14 14.23 -9.63 54.92
N MET A 15 13.26 -10.28 54.26
CA MET A 15 11.87 -10.32 54.76
C MET A 15 11.10 -11.42 54.02
N LYS A 16 11.03 -12.59 54.68
CA LYS A 16 9.81 -13.42 54.63
C LYS A 16 8.67 -12.53 55.13
N VAL A 17 7.50 -12.60 54.49
CA VAL A 17 6.18 -12.79 55.12
C VAL A 17 5.08 -12.70 54.04
N MET A 18 4.53 -13.88 53.77
CA MET A 18 3.12 -14.22 53.51
C MET A 18 2.41 -13.75 52.21
N PRO A 19 1.88 -14.70 51.41
CA PRO A 19 0.95 -14.43 50.33
C PRO A 19 -0.45 -14.30 50.95
N TYR A 20 -0.96 -13.07 51.08
CA TYR A 20 -2.38 -12.88 51.38
C TYR A 20 -3.17 -12.94 50.07
N ASP A 21 -3.87 -14.06 49.90
CA ASP A 21 -4.82 -14.44 48.85
C ASP A 21 -5.51 -13.26 48.15
N LEU A 22 -5.00 -12.89 46.97
CA LEU A 22 -5.67 -11.99 46.01
C LEU A 22 -7.09 -12.49 45.71
N SER A 23 -7.27 -13.81 45.68
CA SER A 23 -8.56 -14.48 45.47
C SER A 23 -9.57 -14.18 46.58
N LYS A 24 -9.15 -14.12 47.85
CA LYS A 24 -10.03 -13.77 48.97
C LYS A 24 -10.36 -12.28 48.96
N ALA A 25 -9.41 -11.42 48.60
CA ALA A 25 -9.65 -9.99 48.44
C ALA A 25 -10.68 -9.69 47.33
N VAL A 26 -10.61 -10.40 46.21
CA VAL A 26 -11.57 -10.27 45.09
C VAL A 26 -12.97 -10.79 45.46
N VAL A 27 -13.06 -11.92 46.18
CA VAL A 27 -14.35 -12.44 46.64
C VAL A 27 -14.99 -11.51 47.66
N LEU A 28 -14.21 -10.95 48.58
CA LEU A 28 -14.71 -10.01 49.59
C LEU A 28 -15.17 -8.69 48.93
N ALA A 29 -14.41 -8.17 47.97
CA ALA A 29 -14.80 -6.98 47.20
C ALA A 29 -16.08 -7.20 46.37
N ASN A 30 -16.21 -8.35 45.71
CA ASN A 30 -17.41 -8.69 44.95
C ASN A 30 -18.63 -8.94 45.86
N SER A 31 -18.43 -9.53 47.04
CA SER A 31 -19.50 -9.69 48.03
C SER A 31 -19.99 -8.36 48.60
N LEU A 32 -19.08 -7.40 48.80
CA LEU A 32 -19.42 -6.07 49.33
C LEU A 32 -20.22 -5.24 48.32
N MET A 33 -19.94 -5.40 47.02
CA MET A 33 -20.71 -4.81 45.91
C MET A 33 -22.15 -5.35 45.80
N LEU A 34 -22.41 -6.57 46.27
CA LEU A 34 -23.76 -7.18 46.25
C LEU A 34 -24.63 -6.80 47.47
N VAL A 35 -24.02 -6.35 48.57
CA VAL A 35 -24.73 -6.06 49.83
C VAL A 35 -25.11 -4.58 49.96
N LEU A 36 -24.47 -3.68 49.19
CA LEU A 36 -24.83 -2.26 49.19
C LEU A 36 -26.09 -2.04 48.34
N PRO A 37 -27.22 -1.57 48.91
CA PRO A 37 -28.41 -1.31 48.13
C PRO A 37 -28.15 -0.16 47.15
N LEU A 38 -28.55 -0.33 45.89
CA LEU A 38 -28.49 0.63 44.77
C LEU A 38 -29.23 1.98 45.02
N ARG A 39 -29.59 2.30 46.26
CA ARG A 39 -30.19 3.57 46.66
C ARG A 39 -29.16 4.64 47.06
N VAL A 40 -27.89 4.29 47.31
CA VAL A 40 -26.86 5.29 47.69
C VAL A 40 -26.19 5.96 46.48
N LEU A 41 -26.42 5.48 45.25
CA LEU A 41 -25.86 6.10 44.04
C LEU A 41 -26.69 7.26 43.47
N ALA A 42 -27.90 7.51 43.98
CA ALA A 42 -28.80 8.51 43.42
C ALA A 42 -28.71 9.91 44.09
N GLU A 43 -28.00 10.03 45.23
CA GLU A 43 -27.99 11.26 46.05
C GLU A 43 -26.66 12.04 46.07
N THR A 44 -25.70 11.73 45.19
CA THR A 44 -24.46 12.54 45.07
C THR A 44 -24.39 13.41 43.81
N CYS A 45 -25.52 13.63 43.14
CA CYS A 45 -25.62 14.61 42.05
C CYS A 45 -26.18 15.96 42.52
N GLU A 46 -25.80 16.43 43.70
CA GLU A 46 -26.00 17.84 44.05
C GLU A 46 -25.05 18.26 45.19
N ALA A 47 -23.91 18.86 44.80
CA ALA A 47 -23.26 19.99 45.45
C ALA A 47 -21.82 20.11 44.95
N ALA A 48 -21.51 21.27 44.38
CA ALA A 48 -20.20 21.65 43.88
C ALA A 48 -19.04 21.32 44.84
N ARG A 49 -17.94 20.76 44.31
CA ARG A 49 -16.56 21.01 44.78
C ARG A 49 -15.49 20.36 43.89
N ASN A 50 -14.74 21.22 43.20
CA ASN A 50 -13.38 21.10 42.66
C ASN A 50 -13.00 19.89 41.76
N PRO A 51 -12.73 20.13 40.45
CA PRO A 51 -12.22 19.11 39.51
C PRO A 51 -10.82 18.57 39.84
N PHE A 52 -10.10 19.19 40.79
CA PHE A 52 -8.69 18.93 41.06
C PHE A 52 -8.44 17.82 42.10
N THR A 53 -9.46 17.35 42.82
CA THR A 53 -9.28 16.44 43.97
C THR A 53 -9.63 14.97 43.71
N GLU A 54 -10.44 14.65 42.69
CA GLU A 54 -10.68 13.25 42.27
C GLU A 54 -9.75 12.78 41.13
N MET A 55 -8.90 13.68 40.64
CA MET A 55 -8.03 13.47 39.49
C MET A 55 -6.65 12.79 39.71
N PRO A 56 -6.12 12.49 40.91
CA PRO A 56 -4.73 12.03 41.01
C PRO A 56 -4.52 10.58 40.50
N LEU A 57 -5.48 9.68 40.70
CA LEU A 57 -5.34 8.28 40.30
C LEU A 57 -5.47 8.07 38.79
N LEU A 58 -6.43 8.72 38.13
CA LEU A 58 -6.59 8.62 36.67
C LEU A 58 -5.41 9.24 35.93
N PHE A 59 -4.88 10.37 36.41
CA PHE A 59 -3.64 10.92 35.87
C PHE A 59 -2.44 9.99 36.08
N ALA A 60 -2.30 9.36 37.25
CA ALA A 60 -1.23 8.41 37.49
C ALA A 60 -1.32 7.19 36.54
N ILE A 61 -2.52 6.64 36.32
CA ILE A 61 -2.76 5.53 35.39
C ILE A 61 -2.45 5.96 33.95
N ALA A 62 -2.88 7.15 33.53
CA ALA A 62 -2.62 7.67 32.19
C ALA A 62 -1.12 7.93 31.95
N LEU A 63 -0.40 8.47 32.93
CA LEU A 63 1.05 8.70 32.85
C LEU A 63 1.83 7.38 32.79
N ILE A 64 1.44 6.38 33.59
CA ILE A 64 2.03 5.04 33.53
C ILE A 64 1.73 4.38 32.18
N GLY A 65 0.50 4.46 31.69
CA GLY A 65 0.11 3.94 30.37
C GLY A 65 0.89 4.59 29.22
N ALA A 66 1.08 5.92 29.26
CA ALA A 66 1.86 6.65 28.27
C ALA A 66 3.36 6.32 28.35
N ALA A 67 3.91 6.19 29.55
CA ALA A 67 5.31 5.83 29.76
C ALA A 67 5.61 4.39 29.27
N VAL A 68 4.79 3.42 29.70
CA VAL A 68 4.95 2.01 29.32
C VAL A 68 4.65 1.80 27.83
N GLY A 69 3.57 2.39 27.30
CA GLY A 69 3.22 2.33 25.89
C GLY A 69 4.28 3.00 25.00
N GLY A 70 4.83 4.14 25.43
CA GLY A 70 5.92 4.83 24.74
C GLY A 70 7.23 4.03 24.73
N LEU A 71 7.58 3.38 25.84
CA LEU A 71 8.78 2.55 25.95
C LEU A 71 8.68 1.29 25.06
N LEU A 72 7.54 0.60 25.11
CA LEU A 72 7.25 -0.56 24.26
C LEU A 72 7.24 -0.21 22.76
N ALA A 73 6.65 0.94 22.40
CA ALA A 73 6.65 1.41 21.02
C ALA A 73 8.06 1.77 20.54
N ARG A 74 8.90 2.37 21.39
CA ARG A 74 10.30 2.67 21.08
C ARG A 74 11.13 1.39 20.93
N GLN A 75 10.91 0.39 21.78
CA GLN A 75 11.59 -0.90 21.68
C GLN A 75 11.24 -1.64 20.37
N ARG A 76 9.94 -1.70 20.02
CA ARG A 76 9.50 -2.28 18.75
C ARG A 76 10.03 -1.53 17.54
N ARG A 77 10.10 -0.19 17.57
CA ARG A 77 10.70 0.59 16.48
C ARG A 77 12.18 0.27 16.29
N GLY A 78 12.95 0.18 17.37
CA GLY A 78 14.37 -0.19 17.28
C GLY A 78 14.59 -1.60 16.75
N GLU A 79 13.75 -2.57 17.14
CA GLU A 79 13.80 -3.93 16.58
C GLU A 79 13.40 -3.96 15.10
N LEU A 80 12.36 -3.22 14.70
CA LEU A 80 11.93 -3.09 13.30
C LEU A 80 12.99 -2.42 12.43
N GLU A 81 13.63 -1.36 12.91
CA GLU A 81 14.72 -0.69 12.20
C GLU A 81 15.90 -1.65 12.01
N ARG A 82 16.29 -2.40 13.05
CA ARG A 82 17.34 -3.43 12.95
C ARG A 82 16.97 -4.53 11.96
N LEU A 83 15.74 -5.05 12.01
CA LEU A 83 15.23 -6.05 11.07
C LEU A 83 15.23 -5.54 9.63
N ASN A 84 14.85 -4.28 9.41
CA ASN A 84 14.82 -3.65 8.10
C ASN A 84 16.25 -3.44 7.54
N ASP A 85 17.18 -3.01 8.39
CA ASP A 85 18.59 -2.89 8.01
C ASP A 85 19.22 -4.25 7.72
N GLN A 86 18.91 -5.28 8.52
CA GLN A 86 19.31 -6.66 8.24
C GLN A 86 18.75 -7.15 6.91
N LEU A 87 17.46 -6.95 6.64
CA LEU A 87 16.83 -7.28 5.36
C LEU A 87 17.51 -6.55 4.20
N ARG A 88 17.87 -5.28 4.39
CA ARG A 88 18.60 -4.51 3.38
C ARG A 88 19.99 -5.06 3.14
N GLN A 89 20.73 -5.42 4.18
CA GLN A 89 22.05 -6.05 4.07
C GLN A 89 21.96 -7.43 3.39
N ILE A 90 20.99 -8.26 3.78
CA ILE A 90 20.72 -9.57 3.15
C ILE A 90 20.38 -9.38 1.67
N ASN A 91 19.53 -8.42 1.31
CA ASN A 91 19.20 -8.13 -0.08
C ASN A 91 20.42 -7.66 -0.89
N VAL A 92 21.31 -6.86 -0.30
CA VAL A 92 22.56 -6.43 -0.95
C VAL A 92 23.53 -7.61 -1.09
N ALA A 93 23.65 -8.45 -0.06
CA ALA A 93 24.50 -9.64 -0.06
C ALA A 93 24.01 -10.68 -1.09
N LEU A 94 22.71 -10.99 -1.11
CA LEU A 94 22.08 -11.84 -2.12
C LEU A 94 22.27 -11.30 -3.53
N ARG A 95 22.19 -9.99 -3.75
CA ARG A 95 22.49 -9.38 -5.06
C ARG A 95 23.95 -9.51 -5.45
N ARG A 96 24.89 -9.40 -4.50
CA ARG A 96 26.32 -9.61 -4.76
C ARG A 96 26.62 -11.08 -5.03
N GLN A 97 26.01 -11.98 -4.26
CA GLN A 97 26.15 -13.41 -4.44
C GLN A 97 25.54 -13.86 -5.77
N ALA A 98 24.33 -13.38 -6.10
CA ALA A 98 23.73 -13.57 -7.42
C ALA A 98 24.57 -12.97 -8.54
N LYS A 99 25.31 -11.88 -8.33
CA LYS A 99 26.22 -11.29 -9.32
C LYS A 99 27.53 -12.08 -9.50
N ILE A 100 27.92 -12.87 -8.51
CA ILE A 100 29.07 -13.80 -8.56
C ILE A 100 28.63 -15.15 -9.13
N GLU A 101 27.42 -15.60 -8.81
CA GLU A 101 26.82 -16.85 -9.28
C GLU A 101 26.17 -16.71 -10.67
N SER A 102 25.87 -15.48 -11.14
CA SER A 102 25.37 -15.17 -12.49
C SER A 102 26.46 -15.25 -13.58
N TYR A 103 27.47 -16.10 -13.39
CA TYR A 103 28.15 -16.79 -14.50
C TYR A 103 27.36 -18.07 -14.91
N ALA A 104 26.06 -18.12 -14.60
CA ALA A 104 25.10 -19.08 -15.11
C ALA A 104 23.91 -18.33 -15.74
N PRO A 105 23.57 -18.61 -17.02
CA PRO A 105 22.51 -17.92 -17.75
C PRO A 105 21.15 -18.50 -17.32
N SER A 106 20.08 -17.70 -17.41
CA SER A 106 18.66 -18.09 -17.25
C SER A 106 18.11 -18.26 -15.82
N LEU A 107 17.72 -17.14 -15.19
CA LEU A 107 16.35 -16.85 -14.67
C LEU A 107 16.43 -15.62 -13.74
N SER A 108 15.70 -14.54 -14.04
CA SER A 108 15.57 -13.38 -13.16
C SER A 108 14.17 -13.29 -12.57
N TYR A 109 14.06 -13.51 -11.25
CA TYR A 109 12.88 -13.15 -10.46
C TYR A 109 13.12 -11.76 -9.84
N THR A 110 12.27 -10.79 -10.14
CA THR A 110 12.28 -9.47 -9.47
C THR A 110 10.87 -9.07 -9.03
N PRO A 111 10.61 -8.92 -7.71
CA PRO A 111 9.51 -8.09 -7.25
C PRO A 111 9.92 -6.62 -7.33
N GLY A 112 8.95 -5.77 -7.68
CA GLY A 112 9.12 -4.41 -8.16
C GLY A 112 10.05 -3.49 -7.35
N GLY A 113 10.80 -2.67 -8.09
CA GLY A 113 11.60 -1.58 -7.55
C GLY A 113 12.87 -1.34 -8.37
N ARG A 114 12.79 -0.37 -9.29
CA ARG A 114 13.81 0.03 -10.27
C ARG A 114 14.20 -1.09 -11.23
N ILE A 115 13.71 -0.97 -12.46
CA ILE A 115 14.41 -1.52 -13.62
C ILE A 115 15.74 -0.75 -13.66
N SER A 116 16.74 -1.27 -12.96
CA SER A 116 18.12 -0.98 -13.29
C SER A 116 18.32 -1.66 -14.63
N GLU A 117 18.61 -0.85 -15.64
CA GLU A 117 19.11 -1.23 -16.94
C GLU A 117 20.15 -2.35 -16.75
N SER A 118 19.69 -3.60 -16.79
CA SER A 118 20.53 -4.71 -17.18
C SER A 118 20.99 -4.37 -18.58
N GLU A 119 22.29 -4.48 -18.85
CA GLU A 119 22.92 -4.30 -20.16
C GLU A 119 22.16 -5.12 -21.23
N VAL A 120 21.12 -4.52 -21.76
CA VAL A 120 20.48 -4.86 -23.00
C VAL A 120 20.99 -3.78 -23.93
N ILE A 121 21.36 -4.14 -25.16
CA ILE A 121 21.48 -3.17 -26.23
C ILE A 121 20.07 -2.56 -26.37
N VAL A 122 19.76 -1.54 -25.58
CA VAL A 122 18.47 -0.87 -25.61
C VAL A 122 18.52 -0.06 -26.87
N ASP A 123 17.82 -0.53 -27.90
CA ASP A 123 17.59 0.22 -29.12
C ASP A 123 17.26 1.68 -28.71
N PRO A 124 18.04 2.68 -29.15
CA PRO A 124 17.81 4.08 -28.80
C PRO A 124 16.35 4.50 -28.99
N ARG A 125 15.66 3.91 -29.98
CA ARG A 125 14.24 4.16 -30.24
C ARG A 125 13.32 3.59 -29.16
N LYS A 126 13.65 2.44 -28.58
CA LYS A 126 12.88 1.86 -27.46
C LYS A 126 13.04 2.67 -26.18
N GLN A 127 14.26 3.18 -25.92
CA GLN A 127 14.47 4.10 -24.78
C GLN A 127 13.73 5.42 -24.97
N GLN A 128 13.71 5.94 -26.20
CA GLN A 128 12.94 7.12 -26.56
C GLN A 128 11.44 6.89 -26.32
N LEU A 129 10.89 5.76 -26.75
CA LEU A 129 9.48 5.40 -26.53
C LEU A 129 9.11 5.40 -25.05
N ILE A 130 9.91 4.73 -24.20
CA ILE A 130 9.68 4.68 -22.75
C ILE A 130 9.70 6.09 -22.15
N THR A 131 10.58 6.96 -22.65
CA THR A 131 10.68 8.35 -22.20
C THR A 131 9.42 9.14 -22.57
N ILE A 132 8.95 9.03 -23.82
CA ILE A 132 7.74 9.71 -24.31
C ILE A 132 6.48 9.23 -23.54
N LEU A 133 6.39 7.93 -23.25
CA LEU A 133 5.28 7.41 -22.44
C LEU A 133 5.30 7.96 -21.01
N ARG A 134 6.50 8.15 -20.44
CA ARG A 134 6.66 8.72 -19.10
C ARG A 134 6.31 10.21 -19.08
N THR A 135 6.73 10.99 -20.08
CA THR A 135 6.38 12.41 -20.21
C THR A 135 4.88 12.58 -20.42
N GLY A 136 4.26 11.79 -21.29
CA GLY A 136 2.80 11.78 -21.49
C GLY A 136 2.02 11.53 -20.20
N LYS A 137 2.44 10.54 -19.40
CA LYS A 137 1.83 10.26 -18.08
C LYS A 137 2.00 11.42 -17.10
N ASN A 138 3.17 12.07 -17.09
CA ASN A 138 3.41 13.24 -16.25
C ASN A 138 2.48 14.41 -16.64
N PHE A 139 2.31 14.68 -17.93
CA PHE A 139 1.38 15.72 -18.40
C PHE A 139 -0.07 15.39 -18.04
N LEU A 140 -0.51 14.13 -18.16
CA LEU A 140 -1.86 13.72 -17.72
C LEU A 140 -2.10 13.98 -16.22
N ARG A 141 -1.10 13.70 -15.38
CA ARG A 141 -1.17 13.96 -13.92
C ARG A 141 -1.24 15.45 -13.63
N ASN A 142 -0.49 16.25 -14.40
CA ASN A 142 -0.46 17.72 -14.27
C ASN A 142 -1.65 18.42 -14.93
N GLN A 143 -2.57 17.67 -15.55
CA GLN A 143 -3.72 18.18 -16.31
C GLN A 143 -3.35 18.98 -17.57
N ASP A 144 -2.12 18.86 -18.06
CA ASP A 144 -1.69 19.40 -19.36
C ASP A 144 -2.16 18.48 -20.50
N LEU A 145 -3.47 18.43 -20.73
CA LEU A 145 -4.10 17.40 -21.57
C LEU A 145 -3.69 17.46 -23.05
N GLU A 146 -3.56 18.66 -23.61
CA GLU A 146 -3.13 18.84 -25.01
C GLU A 146 -1.72 18.28 -25.22
N LYS A 147 -0.76 18.63 -24.34
CA LYS A 147 0.61 18.11 -24.39
C LYS A 147 0.63 16.59 -24.20
N ALA A 148 -0.16 16.08 -23.25
CA ALA A 148 -0.27 14.64 -23.05
C ALA A 148 -0.76 13.93 -24.33
N SER A 149 -1.77 14.47 -25.02
CA SER A 149 -2.27 13.90 -26.26
C SER A 149 -1.19 13.85 -27.36
N VAL A 150 -0.37 14.89 -27.46
CA VAL A 150 0.73 14.95 -28.44
C VAL A 150 1.80 13.91 -28.12
N GLU A 151 2.23 13.80 -26.86
CA GLU A 151 3.22 12.80 -26.43
C GLU A 151 2.70 11.37 -26.63
N PHE A 152 1.46 11.08 -26.24
CA PHE A 152 0.90 9.73 -26.43
C PHE A 152 0.70 9.38 -27.90
N LYS A 153 0.39 10.36 -28.76
CA LYS A 153 0.33 10.13 -30.20
C LYS A 153 1.70 9.80 -30.78
N ALA A 154 2.74 10.55 -30.39
CA ALA A 154 4.11 10.26 -30.79
C ALA A 154 4.57 8.88 -30.31
N ALA A 155 4.22 8.51 -29.07
CA ALA A 155 4.51 7.17 -28.54
C ALA A 155 3.76 6.07 -29.30
N PHE A 156 2.50 6.30 -29.68
CA PHE A 156 1.69 5.34 -30.44
C PHE A 156 2.32 5.06 -31.80
N ASP A 157 2.65 6.12 -32.55
CA ASP A 157 3.26 6.00 -33.88
C ASP A 157 4.63 5.32 -33.82
N LEU A 158 5.44 5.66 -32.81
CA LEU A 158 6.76 5.04 -32.59
C LEU A 158 6.64 3.56 -32.21
N ALA A 159 5.78 3.22 -31.25
CA ALA A 159 5.57 1.83 -30.82
C ALA A 159 5.09 0.96 -31.99
N ARG A 160 4.15 1.48 -32.80
CA ARG A 160 3.68 0.81 -34.01
C ARG A 160 4.80 0.59 -35.03
N SER A 161 5.69 1.58 -35.22
CA SER A 161 6.84 1.44 -36.13
C SER A 161 7.88 0.41 -35.65
N LEU A 162 7.96 0.20 -34.34
CA LEU A 162 8.83 -0.79 -33.69
C LEU A 162 8.20 -2.19 -33.61
N GLY A 163 6.90 -2.32 -33.93
CA GLY A 163 6.15 -3.56 -33.72
C GLY A 163 5.96 -3.92 -32.24
N ASP A 164 6.08 -2.95 -31.32
CA ASP A 164 5.87 -3.17 -29.89
C ASP A 164 4.39 -2.96 -29.54
N HIS A 165 3.57 -3.99 -29.79
CA HIS A 165 2.12 -3.93 -29.60
C HIS A 165 1.69 -3.66 -28.15
N LEU A 166 2.51 -4.07 -27.18
CA LEU A 166 2.26 -3.79 -25.76
C LEU A 166 2.34 -2.28 -25.47
N GLU A 167 3.41 -1.63 -25.93
CA GLU A 167 3.57 -0.18 -25.74
C GLU A 167 2.64 0.61 -26.66
N GLU A 168 2.30 0.10 -27.86
CA GLU A 168 1.28 0.67 -28.74
C GLU A 168 -0.09 0.71 -28.03
N LYS A 169 -0.48 -0.39 -27.39
CA LYS A 169 -1.73 -0.48 -26.60
C LYS A 169 -1.74 0.51 -25.43
N LYS A 170 -0.62 0.65 -24.71
CA LYS A 170 -0.50 1.63 -23.61
C LYS A 170 -0.59 3.07 -24.11
N ALA A 171 0.06 3.38 -25.22
CA ALA A 171 0.01 4.71 -25.84
C ALA A 171 -1.41 5.05 -26.31
N ALA A 172 -2.09 4.11 -26.99
CA ALA A 172 -3.47 4.28 -27.43
C ALA A 172 -4.42 4.57 -26.27
N ARG A 173 -4.28 3.86 -25.14
CA ARG A 173 -5.07 4.11 -23.93
C ARG A 173 -4.81 5.49 -23.34
N GLY A 174 -3.54 5.89 -23.24
CA GLY A 174 -3.16 7.23 -22.78
C GLY A 174 -3.72 8.34 -23.66
N LEU A 175 -3.65 8.17 -24.98
CA LEU A 175 -4.20 9.10 -25.95
C LEU A 175 -5.74 9.18 -25.86
N GLY A 176 -6.43 8.04 -25.74
CA GLY A 176 -7.87 7.99 -25.51
C GLY A 176 -8.27 8.78 -24.26
N ALA A 177 -7.55 8.58 -23.15
CA ALA A 177 -7.82 9.28 -21.89
C ALA A 177 -7.57 10.79 -21.99
N SER A 178 -6.49 11.22 -22.66
CA SER A 178 -6.23 12.63 -22.92
C SER A 178 -7.35 13.28 -23.74
N LEU A 179 -7.78 12.62 -24.82
CA LEU A 179 -8.82 13.12 -25.71
C LEU A 179 -10.20 13.15 -25.05
N GLN A 180 -10.54 12.14 -24.24
CA GLN A 180 -11.79 12.11 -23.47
C GLN A 180 -11.84 13.29 -22.50
N ARG A 181 -10.76 13.55 -21.76
CA ARG A 181 -10.68 14.70 -20.83
C ARG A 181 -10.70 16.06 -21.54
N LEU A 182 -10.37 16.11 -22.83
CA LEU A 182 -10.50 17.30 -23.69
C LEU A 182 -11.90 17.45 -24.31
N GLY A 183 -12.83 16.52 -24.06
CA GLY A 183 -14.16 16.52 -24.70
C GLY A 183 -14.17 16.03 -26.15
N ARG A 184 -13.06 15.49 -26.64
CA ARG A 184 -12.91 14.96 -28.02
C ARG A 184 -13.34 13.49 -28.09
N TYR A 185 -14.57 13.21 -27.66
CA TYR A 185 -15.08 11.86 -27.41
C TYR A 185 -15.03 10.93 -28.62
N LYS A 186 -15.38 11.43 -29.82
CA LYS A 186 -15.33 10.63 -31.07
C LYS A 186 -13.90 10.16 -31.40
N GLU A 187 -12.90 10.94 -31.06
CA GLU A 187 -11.49 10.57 -31.28
C GLU A 187 -11.00 9.63 -30.17
N ALA A 188 -11.41 9.87 -28.92
CA ALA A 188 -11.12 8.97 -27.81
C ALA A 188 -11.63 7.54 -28.09
N ILE A 189 -12.88 7.40 -28.58
CA ILE A 189 -13.48 6.12 -28.96
C ILE A 189 -12.61 5.39 -29.98
N LYS A 190 -12.02 6.09 -30.97
CA LYS A 190 -11.15 5.45 -31.98
C LYS A 190 -9.92 4.81 -31.33
N TYR A 191 -9.26 5.51 -30.41
CA TYR A 191 -8.05 4.98 -29.75
C TYR A 191 -8.35 3.93 -28.69
N TYR A 192 -9.45 4.03 -27.95
CA TYR A 192 -9.90 2.93 -27.10
C TYR A 192 -10.32 1.70 -27.91
N SER A 193 -10.93 1.88 -29.09
CA SER A 193 -11.21 0.76 -30.00
C SER A 193 -9.93 0.11 -30.51
N LYS A 194 -8.86 0.89 -30.70
CA LYS A 194 -7.54 0.37 -31.07
C LYS A 194 -6.93 -0.50 -29.97
N VAL A 195 -7.13 -0.14 -28.69
CA VAL A 195 -6.76 -1.01 -27.55
C VAL A 195 -7.43 -2.38 -27.67
N LEU A 196 -8.74 -2.42 -27.94
CA LEU A 196 -9.49 -3.67 -28.10
C LEU A 196 -9.03 -4.49 -29.33
N GLU A 197 -8.71 -3.80 -30.44
CA GLU A 197 -8.19 -4.43 -31.64
C GLU A 197 -6.84 -5.12 -31.39
N ILE A 198 -5.91 -4.42 -30.73
CA ILE A 198 -4.59 -4.95 -30.38
C ILE A 198 -4.73 -6.11 -29.39
N SER A 199 -5.54 -5.98 -28.34
CA SER A 199 -5.79 -7.07 -27.39
C SER A 199 -6.28 -8.34 -28.08
N ARG A 200 -7.15 -8.21 -29.08
CA ARG A 200 -7.64 -9.35 -29.87
C ARG A 200 -6.55 -9.96 -30.75
N GLN A 201 -5.69 -9.15 -31.36
CA GLN A 201 -4.59 -9.62 -32.21
C GLN A 201 -3.55 -10.39 -31.40
N GLU A 202 -3.20 -9.89 -30.22
CA GLU A 202 -2.17 -10.49 -29.35
C GLU A 202 -2.71 -11.62 -28.45
N GLY A 203 -4.03 -11.78 -28.36
CA GLY A 203 -4.66 -12.69 -27.39
C GLY A 203 -4.44 -12.27 -25.92
N ASP A 204 -4.02 -11.02 -25.69
CA ASP A 204 -3.82 -10.43 -24.36
C ASP A 204 -4.92 -9.41 -24.07
N ASP A 205 -5.85 -9.80 -23.21
CA ASP A 205 -7.01 -8.99 -22.85
C ASP A 205 -6.70 -7.87 -21.84
N SER A 206 -5.42 -7.68 -21.47
CA SER A 206 -5.04 -6.67 -20.48
C SER A 206 -5.47 -5.26 -20.91
N GLY A 207 -6.29 -4.62 -20.07
CA GLY A 207 -6.84 -3.28 -20.30
C GLY A 207 -8.02 -3.22 -21.27
N SER A 208 -8.55 -4.35 -21.75
CA SER A 208 -9.77 -4.36 -22.57
C SER A 208 -11.01 -3.98 -21.78
N THR A 209 -11.14 -4.46 -20.53
CA THR A 209 -12.25 -4.12 -19.64
C THR A 209 -12.31 -2.59 -19.42
N GLU A 210 -11.18 -1.94 -19.09
CA GLU A 210 -11.08 -0.47 -18.99
C GLU A 210 -11.50 0.24 -20.30
N ALA A 211 -11.10 -0.30 -21.46
CA ALA A 211 -11.43 0.31 -22.75
C ALA A 211 -12.93 0.21 -23.08
N TYR A 212 -13.61 -0.90 -22.73
CA TYR A 212 -15.07 -1.00 -22.90
C TYR A 212 -15.81 0.05 -22.08
N GLY A 213 -15.44 0.23 -20.81
CA GLY A 213 -16.02 1.26 -19.94
C GLY A 213 -15.78 2.67 -20.49
N ALA A 214 -14.54 2.98 -20.87
CA ALA A 214 -14.20 4.31 -21.40
C ALA A 214 -14.91 4.64 -22.73
N ILE A 215 -15.13 3.64 -23.60
CA ILE A 215 -15.93 3.82 -24.83
C ILE A 215 -17.39 4.08 -24.47
N ALA A 216 -17.94 3.36 -23.49
CA ALA A 216 -19.31 3.57 -23.03
C ALA A 216 -19.50 4.99 -22.49
N ASP A 217 -18.58 5.46 -21.63
CA ASP A 217 -18.58 6.84 -21.11
C ASP A 217 -18.55 7.86 -22.25
N CYS A 218 -17.67 7.66 -23.25
CA CYS A 218 -17.59 8.57 -24.39
C CYS A 218 -18.90 8.59 -25.22
N TYR A 219 -19.59 7.46 -25.40
CA TYR A 219 -20.89 7.44 -26.07
C TYR A 219 -21.99 8.11 -25.25
N ALA A 220 -21.96 7.95 -23.92
CA ALA A 220 -22.91 8.60 -23.02
C ALA A 220 -22.76 10.14 -23.11
N GLU A 221 -21.53 10.65 -23.09
CA GLU A 221 -21.21 12.07 -23.26
C GLU A 221 -21.63 12.64 -24.64
N LEU A 222 -21.65 11.79 -25.67
CA LEU A 222 -22.15 12.16 -26.99
C LEU A 222 -23.69 12.09 -27.10
N GLY A 223 -24.39 11.62 -26.06
CA GLY A 223 -25.84 11.39 -26.06
C GLY A 223 -26.28 10.13 -26.81
N GLU A 224 -25.35 9.27 -27.22
CA GLU A 224 -25.63 8.02 -27.94
C GLU A 224 -25.91 6.86 -26.96
N LEU A 225 -26.99 7.00 -26.18
CA LEU A 225 -27.28 6.14 -25.02
C LEU A 225 -27.42 4.65 -25.37
N GLU A 226 -28.00 4.32 -26.52
CA GLU A 226 -28.13 2.91 -26.96
C GLU A 226 -26.77 2.24 -27.20
N ARG A 227 -25.80 3.00 -27.72
CA ARG A 227 -24.44 2.49 -27.92
C ARG A 227 -23.70 2.42 -26.60
N ALA A 228 -23.84 3.43 -25.74
CA ALA A 228 -23.28 3.41 -24.40
C ALA A 228 -23.72 2.17 -23.62
N ALA A 229 -25.03 1.88 -23.58
CA ALA A 229 -25.59 0.70 -22.91
C ALA A 229 -24.94 -0.61 -23.39
N LYS A 230 -24.84 -0.81 -24.71
CA LYS A 230 -24.20 -2.01 -25.29
C LYS A 230 -22.73 -2.18 -24.86
N PHE A 231 -21.99 -1.08 -24.68
CA PHE A 231 -20.61 -1.13 -24.22
C PHE A 231 -20.53 -1.32 -22.70
N TYR A 232 -21.45 -0.73 -21.92
CA TYR A 232 -21.55 -1.00 -20.48
C TYR A 232 -21.92 -2.46 -20.18
N ASP A 233 -22.84 -3.07 -20.93
CA ASP A 233 -23.18 -4.49 -20.76
C ASP A 233 -21.95 -5.39 -20.95
N LYS A 234 -21.13 -5.07 -21.95
CA LYS A 234 -19.84 -5.77 -22.18
C LYS A 234 -18.84 -5.51 -21.06
N TYR A 235 -18.75 -4.28 -20.57
CA TYR A 235 -17.88 -3.91 -19.46
C TYR A 235 -18.25 -4.69 -18.19
N ILE A 236 -19.53 -4.69 -17.82
CA ILE A 236 -20.06 -5.39 -16.64
C ILE A 236 -19.87 -6.90 -16.79
N GLY A 237 -20.26 -7.48 -17.93
CA GLY A 237 -20.11 -8.92 -18.16
C GLY A 237 -18.66 -9.40 -18.09
N ARG A 238 -17.68 -8.51 -18.35
CA ARG A 238 -16.26 -8.81 -18.19
C ARG A 238 -15.77 -8.68 -16.75
N LEU A 239 -16.27 -7.69 -16.00
CA LEU A 239 -15.97 -7.57 -14.57
C LEU A 239 -16.47 -8.76 -13.75
N GLU A 240 -17.54 -9.41 -14.21
CA GLU A 240 -18.09 -10.60 -13.57
C GLU A 240 -17.31 -11.88 -13.91
N SER A 241 -16.52 -11.88 -14.99
CA SER A 241 -15.75 -13.03 -15.46
C SER A 241 -14.26 -13.02 -15.10
N ASP A 242 -13.72 -11.85 -14.71
CA ASP A 242 -12.33 -11.63 -14.29
C ASP A 242 -12.14 -11.93 -12.78
#